data_AF-A0A3A4NBL2-F1
#
_entry.id   AF-A0A3A4NBL2-F1
#
_cell.length_a   1.000
_cell.length_b   1.000
_cell.length_c   1.000
_cell.angle_alpha   90.00
_cell.angle_beta   90.00
_cell.angle_gamma   90.00
#
_symmetry.space_group_name_H-M   'P 1'
#
loop_
_entity.id
_entity.type
_entity.pdbx_description
1 polymer ?
#
loop_
_entity_poly.entity_id
_entity_poly.type
_entity_poly.pdbx_seq_one_letter_code
_entity_poly.pdbx_strand_id
1 'polypeptide(L)'
;MATIELAGKQFDVDEDGFIQDATDWDEAVAAAIAPTEGVDSMTEEHWVVVNFIRDYYKEFGVAPMIRKLCKSTKMDLKKIYELFPSGPAKGACKIAGLPKPTGCV
;
A
#
# COMPACT_ATOMS: atom_id res chain seq x y z
N MET A 1 -19.01 -3.82 5.50
CA MET A 1 -17.84 -3.32 6.26
C MET A 1 -17.40 -4.45 7.15
N ALA A 2 -16.20 -4.96 6.90
CA ALA A 2 -15.57 -5.99 7.73
C ALA A 2 -14.50 -5.31 8.57
N THR A 3 -14.30 -5.75 9.80
CA THR A 3 -13.24 -5.25 10.66
C THR A 3 -12.15 -6.32 10.72
N ILE A 4 -10.91 -5.93 10.46
CA ILE A 4 -9.75 -6.82 10.55
C ILE A 4 -8.81 -6.35 11.66
N GLU A 5 -8.18 -7.30 12.33
CA GLU A 5 -7.13 -7.01 13.32
C GLU A 5 -5.77 -7.06 12.63
N LEU A 6 -5.06 -5.94 12.61
CA LEU A 6 -3.71 -5.81 12.06
C LEU A 6 -2.79 -5.25 13.15
N ALA A 7 -1.73 -6.00 13.49
CA ALA A 7 -0.78 -5.64 14.54
C ALA A 7 -1.44 -5.29 15.89
N GLY A 8 -2.55 -5.96 16.24
CA GLY A 8 -3.30 -5.73 17.48
C GLY A 8 -4.20 -4.48 17.47
N LYS A 9 -4.38 -3.84 16.31
CA LYS A 9 -5.30 -2.72 16.09
C LYS A 9 -6.43 -3.15 15.15
N GLN A 10 -7.61 -2.57 15.32
CA GLN A 10 -8.77 -2.86 14.48
C GLN A 10 -8.90 -1.82 13.37
N PHE A 11 -9.04 -2.29 12.14
CA PHE A 11 -9.27 -1.45 10.97
C PHE A 11 -10.55 -1.87 10.27
N ASP A 12 -11.36 -0.89 9.90
CA ASP A 12 -12.48 -1.12 8.99
C ASP A 12 -11.96 -1.20 7.55
N VAL A 13 -12.32 -2.29 6.89
CA VAL A 13 -11.98 -2.56 5.50
C VAL A 13 -13.22 -2.74 4.63
N ASP A 14 -13.04 -2.45 3.34
CA ASP A 14 -14.03 -2.78 2.32
C ASP A 14 -13.97 -4.27 1.92
N GLU A 15 -14.82 -4.65 0.95
CA GLU A 15 -14.92 -6.02 0.43
C GLU A 15 -13.64 -6.49 -0.27
N ASP A 16 -12.82 -5.56 -0.74
CA ASP A 16 -11.52 -5.84 -1.35
C ASP A 16 -10.38 -5.85 -0.33
N GLY A 17 -10.64 -5.53 0.95
CA GLY A 17 -9.66 -5.46 2.02
C GLY A 17 -8.85 -4.16 2.09
N PHE A 18 -9.35 -3.06 1.51
CA PHE A 18 -8.73 -1.74 1.67
C PHE A 18 -9.17 -1.06 2.96
N ILE A 19 -8.20 -0.57 3.73
CA ILE A 19 -8.42 0.21 4.94
C ILE A 19 -9.19 1.49 4.60
N GLN A 20 -10.30 1.70 5.29
CA GLN A 20 -11.13 2.90 5.15
C GLN A 20 -10.58 4.05 5.99
N ASP A 21 -10.02 3.74 7.16
CA ASP A 21 -9.42 4.72 8.06
C ASP A 21 -7.94 4.39 8.34
N ALA A 22 -7.06 5.20 7.76
CA ALA A 22 -5.61 5.05 7.86
C ALA A 22 -4.99 5.80 9.05
N THR A 23 -5.80 6.33 9.97
CA THR A 23 -5.35 7.12 11.13
C THR A 23 -4.38 6.34 12.01
N ASP A 24 -4.69 5.07 12.28
CA ASP A 24 -3.88 4.18 13.12
C ASP A 24 -2.83 3.38 12.36
N TRP A 25 -2.68 3.61 11.05
CA TRP A 25 -1.69 2.92 10.23
C TRP A 25 -0.28 3.25 10.70
N ASP A 26 0.54 2.20 10.79
CA ASP A 26 1.98 2.26 11.03
C ASP A 26 2.70 1.14 10.26
N GLU A 27 4.02 1.04 10.45
CA GLU A 27 4.83 0.02 9.80
C GLU A 27 4.42 -1.42 10.22
N ALA A 28 3.96 -1.62 11.45
CA ALA A 28 3.51 -2.94 11.89
C ALA A 28 2.22 -3.36 11.18
N VAL A 29 1.31 -2.41 10.95
CA VAL A 29 0.09 -2.61 10.16
C VAL A 29 0.42 -2.93 8.71
N ALA A 30 1.33 -2.20 8.08
CA ALA A 30 1.78 -2.50 6.72
C ALA A 30 2.39 -3.90 6.61
N ALA A 31 3.24 -4.29 7.58
CA ALA A 31 3.81 -5.63 7.64
C ALA A 31 2.77 -6.73 7.85
N ALA A 32 1.65 -6.44 8.54
CA ALA A 32 0.54 -7.37 8.71
C ALA A 32 -0.32 -7.52 7.43
N ILE A 33 -0.42 -6.47 6.60
CA ILE A 33 -1.15 -6.50 5.32
C ILE A 33 -0.33 -7.18 4.22
N ALA A 34 0.99 -6.99 4.23
CA ALA A 34 1.89 -7.47 3.18
C ALA A 34 1.67 -8.96 2.80
N PRO A 35 1.55 -9.92 3.74
CA PRO A 35 1.28 -11.32 3.41
C PRO A 35 -0.04 -11.55 2.67
N THR A 36 -1.06 -10.71 2.89
CA THR A 36 -2.36 -10.82 2.19
C THR A 36 -2.27 -10.45 0.71
N GLU A 37 -1.22 -9.71 0.34
CA GLU A 37 -0.94 -9.26 -1.03
C GLU A 37 0.20 -10.05 -1.69
N GLY A 38 0.59 -11.19 -1.09
CA GLY A 38 1.67 -12.05 -1.59
C GLY A 38 3.07 -11.50 -1.31
N VAL A 39 3.20 -10.59 -0.34
CA VAL A 39 4.49 -10.04 0.11
C VAL A 39 4.82 -10.64 1.48
N ASP A 40 5.57 -11.74 1.49
CA ASP A 40 5.93 -12.43 2.73
C ASP A 40 6.87 -11.62 3.63
N SER A 41 7.63 -10.70 3.05
CA SER A 41 8.65 -9.92 3.78
C SER A 41 8.79 -8.51 3.22
N MET A 42 8.51 -7.53 4.09
CA MET A 42 8.72 -6.11 3.81
C MET A 42 10.21 -5.77 3.87
N THR A 43 10.90 -5.85 2.73
CA THR A 43 12.31 -5.42 2.58
C THR A 43 12.44 -3.90 2.47
N GLU A 44 13.66 -3.37 2.52
CA GLU A 44 13.95 -1.94 2.31
C GLU A 44 13.34 -1.40 1.01
N GLU A 45 13.39 -2.16 -0.08
CA GLU A 45 12.79 -1.75 -1.37
C GLU A 45 11.27 -1.60 -1.27
N HIS A 46 10.59 -2.47 -0.51
CA HIS A 46 9.15 -2.37 -0.28
C HIS A 46 8.83 -1.11 0.54
N TRP A 47 9.61 -0.86 1.59
CA TRP A 47 9.45 0.32 2.43
C TRP A 47 9.64 1.62 1.65
N VAL A 48 10.62 1.67 0.74
CA VAL A 48 10.82 2.83 -0.13
C VAL A 48 9.57 3.14 -0.96
N VAL A 49 8.93 2.11 -1.53
CA VAL A 49 7.69 2.27 -2.32
C VAL A 49 6.51 2.69 -1.43
N VAL A 50 6.31 1.98 -0.31
CA VAL A 50 5.19 2.21 0.62
C VAL A 50 5.26 3.60 1.24
N ASN A 51 6.43 4.01 1.73
CA ASN A 51 6.64 5.32 2.33
C ASN A 51 6.44 6.43 1.29
N PHE A 52 6.97 6.25 0.08
CA PHE A 52 6.75 7.21 -1.00
C PHE A 52 5.26 7.39 -1.32
N ILE A 53 4.49 6.30 -1.43
CA ILE A 53 3.04 6.36 -1.68
C ILE A 53 2.33 7.10 -0.55
N ARG A 54 2.68 6.79 0.70
CA ARG A 54 2.06 7.39 1.88
C ARG A 54 2.38 8.87 2.01
N ASP A 55 3.63 9.25 1.81
CA ASP A 55 4.05 10.66 1.87
C ASP A 55 3.38 11.46 0.74
N TYR A 56 3.30 10.89 -0.45
CA TYR A 56 2.57 11.48 -1.56
C TYR A 56 1.08 11.67 -1.24
N TYR A 57 0.46 10.68 -0.61
CA TYR A 57 -0.95 10.78 -0.20
C TYR A 57 -1.16 11.83 0.88
N LYS A 58 -0.25 11.94 1.86
CA LYS A 58 -0.31 13.00 2.89
C LYS A 58 -0.17 14.40 2.29
N GLU A 59 0.65 14.56 1.25
CA GLU A 59 0.89 15.85 0.60
C GLU A 59 -0.23 16.24 -0.38
N PHE A 60 -0.74 15.29 -1.18
CA PHE A 60 -1.66 15.58 -2.29
C PHE A 60 -3.09 15.04 -2.10
N GLY A 61 -3.33 14.21 -1.08
CA GLY A 61 -4.63 13.56 -0.83
C GLY A 61 -5.01 12.47 -1.82
N VAL A 62 -4.10 12.07 -2.72
CA VAL A 62 -4.34 11.07 -3.78
C VAL A 62 -3.12 10.16 -3.96
N ALA A 63 -3.33 8.95 -4.48
CA ALA A 63 -2.23 8.03 -4.78
C ALA A 63 -1.33 8.57 -5.92
N PRO A 64 0.00 8.32 -5.89
CA PRO A 64 0.88 8.74 -6.96
C PRO A 64 0.64 7.95 -8.25
N MET A 65 0.85 8.59 -9.39
CA MET A 65 0.89 7.88 -10.67
C MET A 65 2.06 6.90 -10.71
N ILE A 66 1.86 5.72 -11.31
CA ILE A 66 2.90 4.68 -11.47
C ILE A 66 4.20 5.25 -12.05
N ARG A 67 4.10 6.11 -13.06
CA ARG A 67 5.26 6.76 -13.69
C ARG A 67 6.05 7.65 -12.70
N LYS A 68 5.38 8.32 -11.77
CA LYS A 68 6.01 9.15 -10.74
C LYS A 68 6.63 8.29 -9.64
N LEU A 69 5.93 7.21 -9.26
CA LEU A 69 6.44 6.19 -8.36
C LEU A 69 7.77 5.61 -8.88
N CYS A 70 7.77 5.04 -10.09
CA CYS A 70 8.97 4.47 -10.70
C CYS A 70 10.14 5.47 -10.77
N LYS A 71 9.85 6.73 -11.15
CA LYS A 71 10.86 7.78 -11.25
C LYS A 71 11.45 8.15 -9.88
N SER A 72 10.63 8.19 -8.83
CA SER A 72 11.07 8.59 -7.50
C SER A 72 11.81 7.46 -6.78
N THR A 73 11.32 6.24 -6.88
CA THR A 73 11.96 5.06 -6.27
C THR A 73 13.14 4.54 -7.08
N LYS A 74 13.34 5.05 -8.31
CA LYS A 74 14.32 4.56 -9.29
C LYS A 74 14.16 3.07 -9.59
N MET A 75 12.93 2.56 -9.48
CA MET A 75 12.58 1.18 -9.79
C MET A 75 11.72 1.13 -11.04
N ASP A 76 12.02 0.20 -11.93
CA ASP A 76 11.18 -0.06 -13.10
C ASP A 76 9.87 -0.73 -12.69
N LEU A 77 8.85 -0.58 -13.54
CA LEU A 77 7.53 -1.19 -13.32
C LEU A 77 7.64 -2.70 -13.06
N LYS A 78 8.51 -3.40 -13.80
CA LYS A 78 8.74 -4.84 -13.61
C LYS A 78 9.20 -5.16 -12.19
N LYS A 79 10.17 -4.40 -11.67
CA LYS A 79 10.69 -4.57 -10.31
C LYS A 79 9.60 -4.31 -9.27
N ILE A 80 8.71 -3.35 -9.50
CA ILE A 80 7.58 -3.09 -8.62
C ILE A 80 6.59 -4.28 -8.61
N TYR A 81 6.35 -4.92 -9.75
CA TYR A 81 5.54 -6.15 -9.79
C TYR A 81 6.23 -7.35 -9.12
N GLU A 82 7.56 -7.41 -9.15
CA GLU A 82 8.33 -8.42 -8.42
C GLU A 82 8.23 -8.22 -6.90
N LEU A 83 8.23 -6.96 -6.44
CA LEU A 83 8.06 -6.60 -5.03
C LEU A 83 6.60 -6.75 -4.58
N PHE A 84 5.65 -6.32 -5.40
CA PHE A 84 4.22 -6.38 -5.11
C PHE A 84 3.52 -7.21 -6.18
N PRO A 85 3.29 -8.51 -5.97
CA PRO A 85 2.67 -9.40 -6.95
C PRO A 85 1.27 -8.93 -7.40
N SER A 86 0.50 -8.33 -6.48
CA SER A 86 -0.78 -7.68 -6.79
C SER A 86 -0.67 -6.37 -7.58
N GLY A 87 0.55 -5.89 -7.83
CA GLY A 87 0.86 -4.65 -8.53
C GLY A 87 0.88 -3.40 -7.64
N PRO A 88 1.38 -2.25 -8.16
CA PRO A 88 1.51 -1.01 -7.40
C PRO A 88 0.18 -0.41 -6.95
N ALA A 89 -0.84 -0.46 -7.80
CA ALA A 89 -2.12 0.18 -7.53
C ALA A 89 -2.93 -0.57 -6.47
N LYS A 90 -2.90 -1.91 -6.49
CA LYS A 90 -3.63 -2.73 -5.53
C LYS A 90 -2.76 -3.07 -4.32
N GLY A 91 -1.66 -3.77 -4.52
CA GLY A 91 -0.79 -4.24 -3.45
C GLY A 91 -0.11 -3.11 -2.69
N ALA A 92 0.69 -2.30 -3.38
CA ALA A 92 1.49 -1.27 -2.72
C ALA A 92 0.64 -0.17 -2.06
N CYS A 93 -0.45 0.27 -2.72
CA CYS A 93 -1.37 1.25 -2.12
C CYS A 93 -2.11 0.69 -0.90
N LYS A 94 -2.56 -0.58 -0.95
CA LYS A 94 -3.21 -1.21 0.20
C LYS A 94 -2.26 -1.35 1.39
N ILE A 95 -1.03 -1.83 1.15
CA ILE A 95 0.00 -1.95 2.20
C ILE A 95 0.34 -0.57 2.78
N ALA A 96 0.36 0.48 1.97
CA ALA A 96 0.54 1.86 2.43
C ALA A 96 -0.65 2.44 3.21
N GLY A 97 -1.74 1.67 3.36
CA GLY A 97 -2.94 2.06 4.08
C GLY A 97 -3.76 3.09 3.34
N LEU A 98 -3.64 3.18 2.01
CA LEU A 98 -4.49 4.09 1.24
C LEU A 98 -5.86 3.43 1.00
N PRO A 99 -6.93 4.24 0.95
CA PRO A 99 -8.23 3.75 0.53
C PRO A 99 -8.20 3.29 -0.93
N LYS A 100 -9.20 2.49 -1.32
CA LYS A 100 -9.31 1.94 -2.67
C LYS A 100 -9.13 3.04 -3.74
N PRO A 101 -8.17 2.91 -4.66
CA PRO A 101 -7.92 3.93 -5.67
C PRO A 101 -9.13 4.05 -6.61
N THR A 102 -9.68 5.26 -6.74
CA THR A 102 -10.86 5.56 -7.56
C THR A 102 -10.53 5.77 -9.05
N GLY A 103 -9.40 5.26 -9.53
CA GLY A 103 -9.03 5.34 -10.94
C GLY A 103 -9.67 4.22 -11.73
N CYS A 104 -10.49 4.55 -12.73
CA CYS A 104 -11.12 3.58 -13.64
C CYS A 104 -10.10 2.56 -14.15
N VAL A 105 -10.41 1.28 -13.91
CA VAL A 105 -9.77 0.13 -14.58
C VAL A 105 -10.28 0.04 -16.02
#